data_AF-A0A3N0C5C4-F1
#
_entry.id   AF-A0A3N0C5C4-F1
#
_cell.length_a   1.000
_cell.length_b   1.000
_cell.length_c   1.000
_cell.angle_alpha   90.00
_cell.angle_beta   90.00
_cell.angle_gamma   90.00
#
_symmetry.space_group_name_H-M   'P 1'
#
loop_
_entity.id
_entity.type
_entity.pdbx_description
1 polymer ?
#
loop_
_entity_poly.entity_id
_entity_poly.type
_entity_poly.pdbx_seq_one_letter_code
_entity_poly.pdbx_strand_id
1 'polypeptide(L)'
;MAGATVAAVLALAAFLVFADQAGIRSTLKRRVLPWPDGARRRDETGRRPPTVPAGPGGLGDIAMILELIGAMLDAGAGLGRALELIVTLAAPELGRPLRPVVSALAIGADWDTAWRSSGVRSTQLLALRDALSFAARTGAPSSALLYAQAARLRREQFRAAEKRAAALGVKLVIPLGLCSLPAFVCLGVVPVLLAMLPA
;
A
#
# COMPACT_ATOMS: atom_id res chain seq x y z
N MET A 1 -32.19 -11.14 -51.85
CA MET A 1 -30.89 -10.42 -51.79
C MET A 1 -30.74 -9.50 -50.57
N ALA A 2 -31.83 -8.95 -50.02
CA ALA A 2 -31.78 -8.08 -48.82
C ALA A 2 -31.29 -8.79 -47.54
N GLY A 3 -31.57 -10.09 -47.35
CA GLY A 3 -31.09 -10.83 -46.17
C GLY A 3 -29.57 -11.02 -46.13
N ALA A 4 -28.94 -11.20 -47.31
CA ALA A 4 -27.49 -11.38 -47.41
C ALA A 4 -26.72 -10.07 -47.14
N THR A 5 -27.29 -8.93 -47.54
CA THR A 5 -26.68 -7.61 -47.26
C THR A 5 -26.80 -7.24 -45.79
N VAL A 6 -27.92 -7.54 -45.13
CA VAL A 6 -28.09 -7.33 -43.69
C VAL A 6 -27.15 -8.22 -42.88
N ALA A 7 -26.99 -9.50 -43.25
CA ALA A 7 -26.04 -10.41 -42.61
C ALA A 7 -24.59 -9.95 -42.78
N ALA A 8 -24.20 -9.49 -43.98
CA ALA A 8 -22.86 -8.97 -44.25
C ALA A 8 -22.57 -7.67 -43.47
N VAL A 9 -23.56 -6.77 -43.36
CA VAL A 9 -23.43 -5.52 -42.58
C VAL A 9 -23.29 -5.82 -41.08
N LEU A 10 -24.07 -6.77 -40.56
CA LEU A 10 -23.97 -7.18 -39.15
C LEU A 10 -22.63 -7.87 -38.84
N ALA A 11 -22.14 -8.72 -39.76
CA ALA A 11 -20.83 -9.35 -39.63
C ALA A 11 -19.69 -8.32 -39.68
N LEU A 12 -19.77 -7.34 -40.58
CA LEU A 12 -18.79 -6.25 -40.71
C LEU A 12 -18.80 -5.33 -39.48
N ALA A 13 -19.98 -5.01 -38.95
CA ALA A 13 -20.13 -4.22 -37.72
C ALA A 13 -19.55 -4.96 -36.50
N ALA A 14 -19.82 -6.27 -36.39
CA ALA A 14 -19.23 -7.11 -35.33
C ALA A 14 -17.70 -7.16 -35.43
N PHE A 15 -17.16 -7.25 -36.65
CA PHE A 15 -15.72 -7.26 -36.89
C PHE A 15 -15.03 -5.92 -36.56
N LEU A 16 -15.67 -4.79 -36.86
CA LEU A 16 -15.15 -3.45 -36.52
C LEU A 16 -15.13 -3.20 -35.01
N VAL A 17 -16.17 -3.61 -34.29
CA VAL A 17 -16.20 -3.54 -32.82
C VAL A 17 -15.14 -4.46 -32.19
N PHE A 18 -14.85 -5.59 -32.83
CA PHE A 18 -13.80 -6.53 -32.40
C PHE A 18 -12.38 -5.95 -32.59
N ALA A 19 -12.16 -5.26 -33.70
CA ALA A 19 -10.86 -4.63 -34.01
C ALA A 19 -10.56 -3.43 -33.09
N ASP A 20 -11.56 -2.65 -32.71
CA ASP A 20 -11.39 -1.48 -31.83
C ASP A 20 -10.97 -1.87 -30.40
N GLN A 21 -11.52 -2.97 -29.89
CA GLN A 21 -11.19 -3.51 -28.56
C GLN A 21 -9.75 -4.06 -28.47
N ALA A 22 -9.19 -4.55 -29.59
CA ALA A 22 -7.80 -4.99 -29.65
C ALA A 22 -6.81 -3.80 -29.58
N GLY A 23 -7.19 -2.65 -30.14
CA GLY A 23 -6.42 -1.40 -30.08
C GLY A 23 -6.31 -0.83 -28.67
N ILE A 24 -7.43 -0.77 -27.93
CA ILE A 24 -7.51 -0.24 -26.55
C ILE A 24 -6.68 -1.07 -25.55
N ARG A 25 -6.53 -2.38 -25.78
CA ARG A 25 -5.68 -3.28 -24.98
C ARG A 25 -4.18 -2.98 -25.09
N SER A 26 -3.73 -2.42 -26.21
CA SER A 26 -2.31 -2.12 -26.45
C SER A 26 -1.82 -0.88 -25.69
N THR A 27 -2.68 0.13 -25.55
CA THR A 27 -2.37 1.40 -24.87
C THR A 27 -2.33 1.27 -23.35
N LEU A 28 -3.08 0.31 -22.78
CA LEU A 28 -3.07 0.02 -21.34
C LEU A 28 -1.83 -0.78 -20.88
N LYS A 29 -1.18 -1.54 -21.78
CA LYS A 29 0.08 -2.26 -21.47
C LYS A 29 1.23 -1.32 -21.11
N ARG A 30 1.19 -0.05 -21.49
CA ARG A 30 2.26 0.94 -21.22
C ARG A 30 2.15 1.70 -19.89
N ARG A 31 1.06 1.53 -19.11
CA ARG A 31 0.90 2.14 -17.77
C ARG A 31 1.00 1.13 -16.62
N VAL A 32 1.62 -0.03 -16.86
CA VAL A 32 1.99 -0.94 -15.77
C VAL A 32 3.33 -0.46 -15.21
N LEU A 33 3.21 0.26 -14.09
CA LEU A 33 4.29 0.79 -13.26
C LEU A 33 5.33 -0.26 -12.85
N PRO A 34 6.54 0.17 -12.45
CA PRO A 34 7.69 -0.69 -12.18
C PRO A 34 7.39 -1.65 -11.03
N TRP A 35 7.75 -2.91 -11.23
CA TRP A 35 7.83 -3.92 -10.18
C TRP A 35 8.97 -3.55 -9.22
N PRO A 36 8.74 -3.32 -7.91
CA PRO A 36 9.82 -3.31 -6.95
C PRO A 36 10.23 -4.76 -6.68
N ASP A 37 11.47 -5.09 -7.04
CA ASP A 37 12.15 -6.32 -6.66
C ASP A 37 12.27 -6.39 -5.13
N GLY A 38 11.28 -7.00 -4.48
CA GLY A 38 11.26 -7.15 -3.03
C GLY A 38 10.35 -8.27 -2.52
N ALA A 39 9.76 -9.06 -3.41
CA ALA A 39 8.98 -10.24 -3.04
C ALA A 39 9.91 -11.37 -2.55
N ARG A 40 10.46 -11.21 -1.33
CA ARG A 40 11.01 -12.35 -0.60
C ARG A 40 9.86 -13.30 -0.30
N ARG A 41 10.08 -14.54 -0.77
CA ARG A 41 9.23 -15.71 -0.59
C ARG A 41 8.65 -15.79 0.83
N ARG A 42 7.34 -15.93 0.87
CA ARG A 42 6.54 -16.29 2.03
C ARG A 42 6.39 -17.81 2.00
N ASP A 43 7.12 -18.50 2.86
CA ASP A 43 6.83 -19.89 3.20
C ASP A 43 6.30 -19.91 4.64
N GLU A 44 5.07 -20.39 4.76
CA GLU A 44 4.32 -20.60 5.98
C GLU A 44 4.82 -21.88 6.66
N THR A 45 5.15 -21.81 7.95
CA THR A 45 4.93 -22.81 9.04
C THR A 45 6.03 -22.66 10.10
N GLY A 46 5.65 -22.27 11.31
CA GLY A 46 6.53 -22.29 12.49
C GLY A 46 6.83 -20.90 13.07
N ARG A 47 6.46 -20.73 14.34
CA ARG A 47 6.73 -19.57 15.20
C ARG A 47 8.20 -19.14 15.11
N ARG A 48 8.50 -18.06 14.36
CA ARG A 48 9.80 -17.36 14.44
C ARG A 48 9.54 -15.84 14.50
N PRO A 49 10.15 -15.11 15.46
CA PRO A 49 10.04 -13.66 15.50
C PRO A 49 10.58 -13.07 14.19
N PRO A 50 10.06 -11.92 13.71
CA PRO A 50 10.52 -11.32 12.46
C PRO A 50 12.00 -10.97 12.59
N THR A 51 12.86 -11.75 11.92
CA THR A 51 14.22 -11.33 11.61
C THR A 51 14.13 -10.24 10.56
N VAL A 52 14.21 -8.99 11.01
CA VAL A 52 14.34 -7.80 10.16
C VAL A 52 15.61 -7.95 9.33
N PRO A 53 15.56 -7.87 7.99
CA PRO A 53 16.78 -7.73 7.22
C PRO A 53 17.35 -6.34 7.54
N ALA A 54 18.34 -6.29 8.45
CA ALA A 54 19.22 -5.14 8.58
C ALA A 54 20.03 -5.04 7.28
N GLY A 55 19.46 -4.40 6.27
CA GLY A 55 20.22 -3.89 5.15
C GLY A 55 21.16 -2.77 5.64
N PRO A 56 22.13 -2.34 4.82
CA PRO A 56 23.10 -1.31 5.19
C PRO A 56 22.51 0.10 5.45
N GLY A 57 21.19 0.27 5.49
CA GLY A 57 20.49 1.45 5.97
C GLY A 57 19.75 1.10 7.27
N GLY A 58 19.92 1.89 8.32
CA GLY A 58 19.42 1.63 9.69
C GLY A 58 17.89 1.46 9.82
N LEU A 59 17.36 1.66 11.04
CA LEU A 59 15.91 1.51 11.30
C LEU A 59 15.09 2.44 10.40
N GLY A 60 14.40 1.86 9.41
CA GLY A 60 13.60 2.56 8.40
C GLY A 60 12.09 2.49 8.60
N ASP A 61 11.63 1.58 9.46
CA ASP A 61 10.20 1.35 9.70
C ASP A 61 9.75 2.00 11.02
N ILE A 62 8.76 2.89 10.94
CA ILE A 62 8.17 3.59 12.09
C ILE A 62 7.54 2.60 13.08
N ALA A 63 6.94 1.51 12.59
CA ALA A 63 6.33 0.52 13.48
C ALA A 63 7.38 -0.11 14.39
N MET A 64 8.53 -0.50 13.81
CA MET A 64 9.67 -1.03 14.55
C MET A 64 10.25 -0.01 15.53
N ILE A 65 10.40 1.25 15.10
CA ILE A 65 10.88 2.34 15.98
C ILE A 65 9.95 2.53 17.17
N LEU A 66 8.63 2.53 16.97
CA LEU A 66 7.65 2.66 18.04
C LEU A 66 7.70 1.47 19.02
N GLU A 67 7.93 0.25 18.53
CA GLU A 67 8.10 -0.93 19.40
C GLU A 67 9.37 -0.87 20.23
N LEU A 68 10.49 -0.42 19.64
CA LEU A 68 11.74 -0.23 20.37
C LEU A 68 11.62 0.86 21.43
N ILE A 69 10.98 1.99 21.11
CA ILE A 69 10.70 3.03 22.09
C ILE A 69 9.77 2.49 23.19
N GLY A 70 8.71 1.76 22.83
CA GLY A 70 7.82 1.11 23.79
C GLY A 70 8.55 0.17 24.74
N ALA A 71 9.42 -0.70 24.21
CA ALA A 71 10.24 -1.62 24.99
C ALA A 71 11.23 -0.89 25.91
N MET A 72 11.82 0.21 25.44
CA MET A 72 12.71 1.04 26.26
C MET A 72 11.95 1.73 27.40
N LEU A 73 10.75 2.25 27.13
CA LEU A 73 9.89 2.85 28.16
C LEU A 73 9.43 1.80 29.19
N ASP A 74 9.10 0.59 28.76
CA ASP A 74 8.77 -0.54 29.67
C ASP A 74 9.95 -0.94 30.55
N ALA A 75 11.16 -0.88 30.01
CA ALA A 75 12.39 -1.10 30.76
C ALA A 75 12.73 0.08 31.70
N GLY A 76 11.90 1.13 31.74
CA GLY A 76 12.08 2.31 32.59
C GLY A 76 13.00 3.38 32.01
N ALA A 77 13.42 3.27 30.75
CA ALA A 77 14.17 4.33 30.10
C ALA A 77 13.27 5.54 29.81
N GLY A 78 13.81 6.75 29.92
CA GLY A 78 13.09 7.98 29.57
C GLY A 78 12.93 8.15 28.06
N LEU A 79 11.87 8.86 27.64
CA LEU A 79 11.59 9.13 26.22
C LEU A 79 12.72 9.86 25.49
N GLY A 80 13.37 10.82 26.14
CA GLY A 80 14.53 11.52 25.57
C GLY A 80 15.67 10.56 25.23
N ARG A 81 16.01 9.67 26.17
CA ARG A 81 17.06 8.65 25.99
C ARG A 81 16.70 7.67 24.87
N ALA A 82 15.43 7.26 24.81
CA ALA A 82 14.94 6.41 23.73
C ALA A 82 15.09 7.08 22.36
N LEU A 83 14.72 8.36 22.23
CA LEU A 83 14.83 9.11 20.99
C LEU A 83 16.28 9.36 20.55
N GLU A 84 17.19 9.62 21.49
CA GLU A 84 18.63 9.70 21.21
C GLU A 84 19.15 8.41 20.56
N LEU A 85 18.81 7.26 21.14
CA LEU A 85 19.21 5.96 20.61
C LEU A 85 18.62 5.74 19.21
N ILE A 86 17.34 6.06 19.00
CA ILE A 86 16.71 5.96 17.69
C ILE A 86 17.41 6.85 16.65
N VAL A 87 17.79 8.08 17.00
CA VAL A 87 18.53 8.97 16.09
C VAL A 87 19.88 8.39 15.66
N THR A 88 20.54 7.62 16.54
CA THR A 88 21.82 6.95 16.22
C THR A 88 21.65 5.69 15.37
N LEU A 89 20.52 4.98 15.53
CA LEU A 89 20.28 3.68 14.89
C LEU A 89 19.39 3.75 13.64
N ALA A 90 18.64 4.84 13.46
CA ALA A 90 17.74 5.03 12.33
C ALA A 90 18.48 5.26 11.01
N ALA A 91 17.82 4.93 9.91
CA ALA A 91 18.29 5.27 8.58
C ALA A 91 18.47 6.80 8.45
N PRO A 92 19.46 7.30 7.69
CA PRO A 92 19.81 8.72 7.67
C PRO A 92 18.67 9.63 7.23
N GLU A 93 17.72 9.14 6.45
CA GLU A 93 16.51 9.82 6.02
C GLU A 93 15.57 10.17 7.18
N LEU A 94 15.55 9.31 8.22
CA LEU A 94 14.75 9.48 9.43
C LEU A 94 15.56 10.11 10.56
N GLY A 95 16.82 9.72 10.73
CA GLY A 95 17.68 10.19 11.80
C GLY A 95 18.09 11.65 11.67
N ARG A 96 18.42 12.13 10.45
CA ARG A 96 18.87 13.52 10.24
C ARG A 96 17.81 14.56 10.62
N PRO A 97 16.53 14.43 10.19
CA PRO A 97 15.50 15.40 10.57
C PRO A 97 15.08 15.31 12.03
N LEU A 98 15.33 14.17 12.68
CA LEU A 98 14.97 13.94 14.09
C LEU A 98 16.04 14.48 15.06
N ARG A 99 17.30 14.64 14.62
CA ARG A 99 18.40 15.22 15.43
C ARG A 99 18.04 16.55 16.09
N PRO A 100 17.53 17.58 15.37
CA PRO A 100 17.19 18.86 15.98
C PRO A 100 16.09 18.75 17.04
N VAL A 101 15.12 17.84 16.84
CA VAL A 101 14.06 17.57 17.83
C VAL A 101 14.67 17.05 19.12
N VAL A 102 15.54 16.03 19.02
CA VAL A 102 16.20 15.44 20.19
C VAL A 102 17.10 16.45 20.89
N SER A 103 17.88 17.23 20.13
CA SER A 103 18.70 18.31 20.70
C SER A 103 17.86 19.35 21.43
N ALA A 104 16.72 19.77 20.87
CA ALA A 104 15.81 20.73 21.50
C ALA A 104 15.20 20.17 22.80
N LEU A 105 14.79 18.90 22.80
CA LEU A 105 14.30 18.23 24.00
C LEU A 105 15.39 18.10 25.08
N ALA A 106 16.64 17.82 24.67
CA ALA A 106 17.77 17.68 25.59
C ALA A 106 18.13 18.99 26.31
N ILE A 107 17.89 20.14 25.68
CA ILE A 107 18.06 21.47 26.30
C ILE A 107 16.78 21.97 27.01
N GLY A 108 15.76 21.11 27.15
CA GLY A 108 14.56 21.40 27.94
C GLY A 108 13.42 22.09 27.17
N ALA A 109 13.44 22.12 25.84
CA ALA A 109 12.29 22.59 25.07
C ALA A 109 11.07 21.67 25.28
N ASP A 110 9.87 22.24 25.28
CA ASP A 110 8.64 21.44 25.30
C ASP A 110 8.47 20.66 23.98
N TRP A 111 7.66 19.60 24.02
CA TRP A 111 7.43 18.71 22.90
C TRP A 111 6.99 19.45 21.63
N ASP A 112 6.00 20.34 21.74
CA ASP A 112 5.46 21.03 20.56
C ASP A 112 6.48 22.02 19.99
N THR A 113 7.25 22.70 20.83
CA THR A 113 8.31 23.62 20.40
C THR A 113 9.49 22.90 19.76
N ALA A 114 9.91 21.74 20.30
CA ALA A 114 10.96 20.91 19.70
C ALA A 114 10.60 20.44 18.28
N TRP A 115 9.35 20.02 18.08
CA TRP A 115 8.88 19.60 16.75
C TRP A 115 8.63 20.79 15.80
N ARG A 116 8.11 21.92 16.28
CA ARG A 116 7.93 23.13 15.47
C ARG A 116 9.28 23.69 14.97
N SER A 117 10.27 23.78 15.85
CA SER A 117 11.59 24.34 15.54
C SER A 117 12.41 23.45 14.59
N SER A 118 12.17 22.14 14.58
CA SER A 118 12.86 21.20 13.69
C SER A 118 12.50 21.34 12.20
N GLY A 119 11.38 21.98 11.87
CA GLY A 119 10.92 22.14 10.48
C GLY A 119 10.52 20.83 9.79
N VAL A 120 10.35 19.73 10.52
CA VAL A 120 10.02 18.42 9.95
C VAL A 120 8.65 18.45 9.26
N ARG A 121 8.61 18.04 7.98
CA ARG A 121 7.39 17.95 7.16
C ARG A 121 7.03 16.53 6.70
N SER A 122 7.89 15.55 6.98
CA SER A 122 7.64 14.17 6.58
C SER A 122 6.41 13.60 7.31
N THR A 123 5.44 13.09 6.56
CA THR A 123 4.24 12.43 7.10
C THR A 123 4.59 11.31 8.07
N GLN A 124 5.67 10.56 7.78
CA GLN A 124 6.16 9.47 8.62
C GLN A 124 6.62 9.95 10.00
N LEU A 125 7.40 11.03 10.03
CA LEU A 125 7.89 11.60 11.29
C LEU A 125 6.78 12.32 12.07
N LEU A 126 5.79 12.89 11.39
CA LEU A 126 4.61 13.45 12.04
C LEU A 126 3.75 12.35 12.69
N ALA A 127 3.61 11.18 12.06
CA ALA A 127 2.94 10.04 12.68
C ALA A 127 3.68 9.54 13.94
N LEU A 128 5.02 9.53 13.90
CA LEU A 128 5.85 9.24 15.08
C LEU A 128 5.65 10.28 16.19
N ARG A 129 5.63 11.57 15.84
CA ARG A 129 5.33 12.67 16.78
C ARG A 129 3.99 12.45 17.47
N ASP A 130 2.94 12.18 16.69
CA ASP A 130 1.58 12.06 17.23
C ASP A 130 1.46 10.86 18.16
N ALA A 131 2.05 9.72 17.80
CA ALA A 131 2.08 8.52 18.63
C ALA A 131 2.81 8.73 19.96
N LEU A 132 3.90 9.52 19.95
CA LEU A 132 4.71 9.79 21.15
C LEU A 132 4.23 11.00 21.96
N SER A 133 3.34 11.84 21.40
CA SER A 133 2.89 13.09 22.03
C SER A 133 2.29 12.88 23.42
N PHE A 134 1.53 11.80 23.61
CA PHE A 134 0.94 11.47 24.90
C PHE A 134 2.02 11.08 25.92
N ALA A 135 2.95 10.21 25.55
CA ALA A 135 4.06 9.81 26.41
C ALA A 135 4.95 11.01 26.77
N ALA A 136 5.21 11.91 25.81
CA ALA A 136 5.99 13.13 26.02
C ALA A 136 5.32 14.11 26.98
N ARG A 137 3.99 14.27 26.90
CA ARG A 137 3.24 15.24 27.71
C ARG A 137 2.92 14.74 29.12
N THR A 138 2.71 13.44 29.27
CA THR A 138 2.27 12.86 30.55
C THR A 138 3.44 12.32 31.38
N GLY A 139 4.61 12.10 30.77
CA GLY A 139 5.76 11.48 31.44
C GLY A 139 5.52 10.04 31.88
N ALA A 140 4.30 9.52 31.70
CA ALA A 140 3.92 8.16 32.06
C ALA A 140 4.35 7.21 30.94
N PRO A 141 4.94 6.05 31.29
CA PRO A 141 5.22 5.01 30.31
C PRO A 141 3.89 4.49 29.76
N SER A 142 3.48 5.02 28.62
CA SER A 142 2.29 4.55 27.90
C SER A 142 2.69 3.54 26.82
N SER A 143 3.52 2.58 27.20
CA SER A 143 3.97 1.47 26.34
C SER A 143 2.78 0.73 25.74
N ALA A 144 1.71 0.53 26.49
CA ALA A 144 0.46 -0.05 26.00
C ALA A 144 -0.15 0.75 24.83
N LEU A 145 -0.13 2.10 24.89
CA LEU A 145 -0.61 2.93 23.77
C LEU A 145 0.33 2.84 22.57
N LEU A 146 1.64 2.81 22.78
CA LEU A 146 2.61 2.66 21.69
C LEU A 146 2.48 1.30 20.99
N TYR A 147 2.31 0.21 21.75
CA TYR A 147 2.03 -1.11 21.17
C TYR A 147 0.70 -1.15 20.42
N ALA A 148 -0.33 -0.47 20.94
CA ALA A 148 -1.61 -0.35 20.24
C ALA A 148 -1.47 0.41 18.90
N GLN A 149 -0.71 1.51 18.87
CA GLN A 149 -0.43 2.24 17.63
C GLN A 149 0.43 1.43 16.65
N ALA A 150 1.46 0.72 17.13
CA ALA A 150 2.28 -0.16 16.30
C ALA A 150 1.47 -1.32 15.71
N ALA A 151 0.60 -1.95 16.51
CA ALA A 151 -0.32 -2.98 16.05
C ALA A 151 -1.32 -2.44 15.01
N ARG A 152 -1.81 -1.21 15.21
CA ARG A 152 -2.69 -0.54 14.25
C ARG A 152 -1.97 -0.29 12.91
N LEU A 153 -0.74 0.24 12.93
CA LEU A 153 0.02 0.54 11.72
C LEU A 153 0.28 -0.73 10.89
N ARG A 154 0.62 -1.84 11.54
CA ARG A 154 0.74 -3.15 10.87
C ARG A 154 -0.57 -3.61 10.25
N ARG A 155 -1.69 -3.52 10.97
CA ARG A 155 -3.01 -3.89 10.44
C ARG A 155 -3.38 -3.06 9.21
N GLU A 156 -3.04 -1.77 9.20
CA GLU A 156 -3.26 -0.90 8.05
C GLU A 156 -2.41 -1.32 6.84
N GLN A 157 -1.13 -1.66 7.07
CA GLN A 157 -0.26 -2.23 6.02
C GLN A 157 -0.82 -3.55 5.45
N PHE A 158 -1.29 -4.47 6.31
CA PHE A 158 -1.92 -5.72 5.89
C PHE A 158 -3.19 -5.47 5.07
N ARG A 159 -4.08 -4.59 5.53
CA ARG A 159 -5.30 -4.20 4.79
C ARG A 159 -4.99 -3.57 3.44
N ALA A 160 -3.93 -2.76 3.35
CA ALA A 160 -3.51 -2.18 2.09
C ALA A 160 -3.01 -3.26 1.10
N ALA A 161 -2.30 -4.27 1.59
CA ALA A 161 -1.87 -5.41 0.78
C ALA A 161 -3.07 -6.26 0.31
N GLU A 162 -4.02 -6.54 1.20
CA GLU A 162 -5.23 -7.31 0.89
C GLU A 162 -6.12 -6.61 -0.14
N LYS A 163 -6.32 -5.29 -0.01
CA LYS A 163 -7.04 -4.49 -1.01
C LYS A 163 -6.38 -4.55 -2.39
N ARG A 164 -5.04 -4.55 -2.45
CA ARG A 164 -4.29 -4.68 -3.71
C ARG A 164 -4.46 -6.07 -4.32
N ALA A 165 -4.48 -7.12 -3.50
CA ALA A 165 -4.74 -8.49 -3.95
C ALA A 165 -6.18 -8.66 -4.47
N ALA A 166 -7.18 -8.13 -3.76
CA ALA A 166 -8.58 -8.16 -4.19
C ALA A 166 -8.80 -7.41 -5.52
N ALA A 167 -8.09 -6.30 -5.75
CA ALA A 167 -8.14 -5.54 -7.00
C ALA A 167 -7.63 -6.34 -8.21
N LEU A 168 -6.74 -7.33 -8.02
CA LEU A 168 -6.29 -8.22 -9.08
C LEU A 168 -7.41 -9.16 -9.55
N GLY A 169 -8.21 -9.68 -8.62
CA GLY A 169 -9.37 -10.53 -8.93
C GLY A 169 -10.39 -9.80 -9.82
N VAL A 170 -10.73 -8.56 -9.47
CA VAL A 170 -11.64 -7.73 -10.26
C VAL A 170 -11.04 -7.42 -11.65
N LYS A 171 -9.74 -7.12 -11.73
CA LYS A 171 -9.04 -6.91 -13.00
C LYS A 171 -8.93 -8.14 -13.88
N LEU A 172 -9.07 -9.35 -13.33
CA LEU A 172 -9.05 -10.62 -14.07
C LEU A 172 -10.45 -11.06 -14.52
N VAL A 173 -11.47 -10.81 -13.71
CA VAL A 173 -12.87 -11.16 -14.05
C VAL A 173 -13.45 -10.22 -15.11
N ILE A 174 -13.11 -8.93 -15.08
CA ILE A 174 -13.56 -7.95 -16.09
C ILE A 174 -13.19 -8.37 -17.53
N PRO A 175 -11.93 -8.67 -17.89
CA PRO A 175 -11.57 -9.07 -19.24
C PRO A 175 -12.16 -10.43 -19.64
N LEU A 176 -12.41 -11.34 -18.68
CA LEU A 176 -13.04 -12.62 -18.94
C LEU A 176 -14.54 -12.46 -19.25
N GLY A 177 -15.24 -11.62 -18.49
CA GLY A 177 -16.65 -11.26 -18.75
C GLY A 177 -16.83 -10.53 -20.08
N LEU A 178 -15.95 -9.58 -20.40
CA LEU A 178 -15.91 -8.91 -21.70
C LEU A 178 -15.59 -9.86 -22.87
N CYS A 179 -14.88 -10.96 -22.63
CA CYS A 179 -14.58 -11.96 -23.66
C CYS A 179 -15.76 -12.94 -23.88
N SER A 180 -16.61 -13.14 -22.86
CA SER A 180 -17.74 -14.07 -22.94
C SER A 180 -18.98 -13.45 -23.61
N LEU A 181 -19.13 -12.12 -23.52
CA LEU A 181 -20.22 -11.37 -24.15
C LEU A 181 -20.27 -11.54 -25.68
N PRO A 182 -19.16 -11.40 -26.46
CA PRO A 182 -19.20 -11.62 -27.90
C PRO A 182 -19.46 -13.09 -28.28
N ALA A 183 -18.96 -14.05 -27.50
CA ALA A 183 -19.25 -15.47 -27.74
C ALA A 183 -20.75 -15.77 -27.59
N PHE A 184 -21.42 -15.18 -26.60
CA PHE A 184 -22.86 -15.31 -26.42
C PHE A 184 -23.66 -14.69 -27.57
N VAL A 185 -23.23 -13.54 -28.10
CA VAL A 185 -23.89 -12.91 -29.26
C VAL A 185 -23.78 -13.77 -30.50
N CYS A 186 -22.58 -14.32 -30.79
CA CYS A 186 -22.36 -15.18 -31.94
C CYS A 186 -23.09 -16.54 -31.83
N LEU A 187 -23.12 -17.14 -30.64
CA LEU A 187 -23.70 -18.47 -30.45
C LEU A 187 -25.20 -18.44 -30.09
N GLY A 188 -25.71 -17.37 -29.49
CA GLY A 188 -27.08 -17.28 -29.02
C GLY A 188 -27.97 -16.36 -29.87
N VAL A 189 -27.52 -15.13 -30.13
CA VAL A 189 -28.38 -14.10 -30.73
C VAL A 189 -28.43 -14.24 -32.26
N VAL A 190 -27.30 -14.47 -32.92
CA VAL A 190 -27.25 -14.62 -34.38
C VAL A 190 -28.11 -15.77 -34.90
N PRO A 191 -28.07 -17.00 -34.32
CA PRO A 191 -28.89 -18.10 -34.81
C PRO A 191 -30.39 -17.88 -34.61
N VAL A 192 -30.78 -17.24 -33.49
CA VAL A 192 -32.19 -16.92 -33.20
C VAL A 192 -32.71 -15.86 -34.16
N LEU A 193 -31.93 -14.83 -34.47
CA LEU A 193 -32.29 -13.82 -35.46
C LEU A 193 -32.41 -14.42 -36.87
N LEU A 194 -31.53 -15.37 -37.23
CA LEU A 194 -31.63 -16.11 -38.49
C LEU A 194 -32.89 -16.98 -38.56
N ALA A 195 -33.28 -17.61 -37.44
CA ALA A 195 -34.48 -18.44 -37.38
C ALA A 195 -35.79 -17.63 -37.40
N MET A 196 -35.76 -16.37 -36.93
CA MET A 196 -36.90 -15.45 -36.96
C MET A 196 -37.02 -14.64 -38.26
N LEU A 197 -36.03 -14.73 -39.16
CA LEU A 197 -36.15 -14.18 -40.50
C LEU A 197 -36.85 -15.23 -41.39
N PRO A 198 -38.14 -15.07 -41.75
CA PRO A 198 -38.74 -15.92 -42.76
C PRO A 198 -38.00 -15.69 -44.10
N ALA A 199 -37.56 -16.78 -44.72
CA ALA A 199 -36.92 -16.80 -46.03
C ALA A 199 -37.86 -16.30 -47.13
#